data_AF-A0A6M0C137-F1
#
_entry.id   AF-A0A6M0C137-F1
#
_cell.length_a   1.000
_cell.length_b   1.000
_cell.length_c   1.000
_cell.angle_alpha   90.00
_cell.angle_beta   90.00
_cell.angle_gamma   90.00
#
_symmetry.space_group_name_H-M   'P 1'
#
loop_
_entity.id
_entity.type
_entity.pdbx_description
1 polymer ?
#
loop_
_entity_poly.entity_id
_entity_poly.type
_entity_poly.pdbx_seq_one_letter_code
_entity_poly.pdbx_strand_id
1 'polypeptide(L)'
;MNIAPALQKEFRSNLTIERVPSTGDRVPQIEFVRNIATENLDTYTPGIPLRVTGDDLKIKKSDPEQGAFLRPEGGGPEVRMSVYVDNTNGNLTFLIPADISGPQELIIRAKFGENLRESKHQTVLIQE
;
A
#
# COMPACT_ATOMS: atom_id res chain seq x y z
N MET A 1 30.41 -27.85 -2.09
CA MET A 1 30.23 -28.46 -0.74
C MET A 1 28.73 -28.72 -0.58
N ASN A 2 28.27 -29.95 -0.81
CA ASN A 2 26.85 -30.31 -0.73
C ASN A 2 26.49 -30.60 0.72
N ILE A 3 25.55 -29.84 1.29
CA ILE A 3 25.04 -30.08 2.63
C ILE A 3 24.19 -31.37 2.57
N ALA A 4 24.51 -32.35 3.40
CA ALA A 4 23.80 -33.63 3.45
C ALA A 4 22.31 -33.42 3.81
N PRO A 5 21.36 -34.15 3.19
CA PRO A 5 19.92 -34.02 3.44
C PRO A 5 19.51 -34.18 4.92
N ALA A 6 20.26 -34.98 5.67
CA ALA A 6 20.05 -35.18 7.10
C ALA A 6 20.25 -33.88 7.91
N LEU A 7 21.28 -33.10 7.57
CA LEU A 7 21.59 -31.84 8.24
C LEU A 7 20.51 -30.77 7.97
N GLN A 8 19.93 -30.76 6.77
CA GLN A 8 18.81 -29.87 6.45
C GLN A 8 17.54 -30.21 7.24
N LYS A 9 17.25 -31.50 7.44
CA LYS A 9 16.09 -31.96 8.19
C LYS A 9 16.22 -31.61 9.67
N GLU A 10 17.40 -31.82 10.24
CA GLU A 10 17.71 -31.52 11.64
C GLU A 10 17.74 -30.01 11.92
N PHE A 11 18.29 -29.22 11.00
CA PHE A 11 18.27 -27.76 11.09
C PHE A 11 16.83 -27.22 11.07
N ARG A 12 15.96 -27.78 10.21
CA ARG A 12 14.54 -27.39 10.16
C ARG A 12 13.75 -27.83 11.38
N SER A 13 14.07 -28.97 12.00
CA SER A 13 13.35 -29.45 13.19
C SER A 13 13.73 -28.71 14.47
N ASN A 14 14.93 -28.12 14.52
CA ASN A 14 15.45 -27.44 15.71
C ASN A 14 15.29 -25.91 15.65
N LEU A 15 14.70 -25.38 14.57
CA LEU A 15 14.40 -23.96 14.42
C LEU A 15 13.08 -23.61 15.12
N THR A 16 13.16 -23.06 16.32
CA THR A 16 12.04 -22.35 16.93
C THR A 16 11.95 -20.96 16.32
N ILE A 17 10.99 -20.74 15.42
CA ILE A 17 10.70 -19.41 14.89
C ILE A 17 9.82 -18.68 15.90
N GLU A 18 10.41 -17.77 16.66
CA GLU A 18 9.67 -16.87 17.53
C GLU A 18 9.33 -15.58 16.78
N ARG A 19 8.04 -15.23 16.73
CA ARG A 19 7.62 -13.91 16.29
C ARG A 19 7.89 -12.93 17.42
N VAL A 20 8.98 -12.19 17.32
CA VAL A 20 9.22 -11.04 18.19
C VAL A 20 8.29 -9.91 17.72
N PRO A 21 7.40 -9.37 18.59
CA PRO A 21 6.62 -8.20 18.23
C PRO A 21 7.57 -7.02 18.03
N SER A 22 7.54 -6.41 16.85
CA SER A 22 8.24 -5.16 16.60
C SER A 22 7.61 -4.08 17.50
N THR A 23 8.42 -3.47 18.37
CA THR A 23 8.00 -2.39 19.28
C THR A 23 7.74 -1.05 18.58
N GLY A 24 7.76 -1.02 17.25
CA GLY A 24 7.33 0.12 16.45
C GLY A 24 5.84 0.00 16.13
N ASP A 25 5.11 1.09 16.25
CA ASP A 25 3.75 1.18 15.73
C ASP A 25 3.79 0.88 14.23
N ARG A 26 3.40 -0.34 13.85
CA ARG A 26 3.33 -0.76 12.45
C ARG A 26 2.30 0.11 11.75
N VAL A 27 2.72 0.86 10.74
CA VAL A 27 1.87 1.70 9.89
C VAL A 27 2.22 1.41 8.42
N PRO A 28 1.28 1.51 7.47
CA PRO A 28 1.62 1.32 6.06
C PRO A 28 2.73 2.31 5.66
N GLN A 29 3.67 1.92 4.82
CA GLN A 29 4.74 2.79 4.34
C GLN A 29 4.61 2.94 2.84
N ILE A 30 4.56 4.19 2.37
CA ILE A 30 4.55 4.51 0.95
C ILE A 30 5.97 4.94 0.59
N GLU A 31 6.62 4.19 -0.30
CA GLU A 31 7.95 4.53 -0.80
C GLU A 31 7.84 5.43 -2.04
N PHE A 32 7.03 5.02 -3.02
CA PHE A 32 6.78 5.80 -4.22
C PHE A 32 5.43 5.46 -4.85
N VAL A 33 4.95 6.40 -5.66
CA VAL A 33 3.69 6.31 -6.39
C VAL A 33 3.99 6.50 -7.87
N ARG A 34 3.43 5.64 -8.72
CA ARG A 34 3.69 5.61 -10.17
C ARG A 34 2.40 5.60 -10.97
N ASN A 35 2.27 6.54 -11.92
CA ASN A 35 1.23 6.53 -12.94
C ASN A 35 1.49 5.37 -13.92
N ILE A 36 0.54 4.45 -14.09
CA ILE A 36 0.74 3.31 -15.00
C ILE A 36 0.66 3.72 -16.48
N ALA A 37 0.01 4.84 -16.82
CA ALA A 37 -0.05 5.30 -18.21
C ALA A 37 1.28 5.91 -18.68
N THR A 38 1.90 6.75 -17.85
CA THR A 38 3.08 7.55 -18.24
C THR A 38 4.39 7.06 -17.61
N GLU A 39 4.31 6.14 -16.65
CA GLU A 39 5.41 5.69 -15.79
C GLU A 39 6.04 6.77 -14.91
N ASN A 40 5.51 8.00 -14.95
CA ASN A 40 5.96 9.11 -14.13
C ASN A 40 5.63 8.86 -12.64
N LEU A 41 6.50 9.37 -11.78
CA LEU A 41 6.31 9.34 -10.34
C LEU A 41 5.48 10.54 -9.90
N ASP A 42 4.72 10.36 -8.82
CA ASP A 42 3.93 11.42 -8.17
C ASP A 42 2.90 12.10 -9.09
N THR A 43 2.52 11.43 -10.17
CA THR A 43 1.44 11.86 -11.07
C THR A 43 0.35 10.81 -11.17
N TYR A 44 -0.80 11.22 -11.67
CA TYR A 44 -1.92 10.32 -11.94
C TYR A 44 -2.71 10.76 -13.16
N THR A 45 -3.35 9.82 -13.85
CA THR A 45 -4.28 10.09 -14.94
C THR A 45 -5.68 9.58 -14.54
N PRO A 46 -6.74 10.42 -14.61
CA PRO A 46 -8.10 9.99 -14.30
C PRO A 46 -8.53 8.82 -15.18
N GLY A 47 -9.19 7.82 -14.59
CA GLY A 47 -9.61 6.61 -15.30
C GLY A 47 -8.49 5.59 -15.55
N ILE A 48 -7.27 5.86 -15.10
CA ILE A 48 -6.11 4.97 -15.25
C ILE A 48 -5.69 4.41 -13.88
N PRO A 49 -5.14 3.18 -13.82
CA PRO A 49 -4.57 2.65 -12.60
C PRO A 49 -3.36 3.46 -12.10
N LEU A 50 -3.30 3.66 -10.79
CA LEU A 50 -2.16 4.19 -10.06
C LEU A 50 -1.55 3.07 -9.23
N ARG A 51 -0.22 2.95 -9.22
CA ARG A 51 0.50 1.98 -8.40
C ARG A 51 1.21 2.67 -7.25
N VAL A 52 1.00 2.12 -6.06
CA VAL A 52 1.71 2.48 -4.83
C VAL A 52 2.62 1.31 -4.47
N THR A 53 3.89 1.60 -4.24
CA THR A 53 4.88 0.62 -3.78
C THR A 53 5.41 1.05 -2.41
N GLY A 54 5.66 0.07 -1.54
CA GLY A 54 6.21 0.28 -0.22
C GLY A 54 5.99 -0.94 0.67
N ASP A 55 5.71 -0.75 1.95
CA ASP A 55 5.53 -1.83 2.92
C ASP A 55 4.18 -1.75 3.61
N ASP A 56 3.68 -2.91 4.06
CA ASP A 56 2.46 -3.01 4.85
C ASP A 56 1.22 -2.36 4.22
N LEU A 57 1.18 -2.34 2.89
CA LEU A 57 0.12 -1.71 2.10
C LEU A 57 -1.15 -2.56 1.96
N LYS A 58 -1.13 -3.80 2.43
CA LYS A 58 -2.23 -4.74 2.21
C LYS A 58 -3.45 -4.32 3.02
N ILE A 59 -4.56 -4.16 2.32
CA ILE A 59 -5.85 -3.77 2.91
C ILE A 59 -6.87 -4.89 2.83
N LYS A 60 -7.85 -4.88 3.74
CA LYS A 60 -9.07 -5.67 3.62
C LYS A 60 -10.15 -4.89 2.88
N LYS A 61 -10.32 -5.14 1.57
CA LYS A 61 -11.25 -4.39 0.70
C LYS A 61 -12.71 -4.34 1.23
N SER A 62 -13.14 -5.40 1.91
CA SER A 62 -14.50 -5.50 2.49
C SER A 62 -14.69 -4.65 3.75
N ASP A 63 -13.61 -4.17 4.37
CA ASP A 63 -13.65 -3.30 5.54
C ASP A 63 -13.71 -1.83 5.05
N PRO A 64 -14.80 -1.08 5.33
CA PRO A 64 -14.96 0.28 4.83
C PRO A 64 -13.93 1.27 5.39
N GLU A 65 -13.32 0.98 6.53
CA GLU A 65 -12.31 1.85 7.16
C GLU A 65 -10.93 1.73 6.51
N GLN A 66 -10.70 0.63 5.77
CA GLN A 66 -9.45 0.38 5.07
C GLN A 66 -9.56 0.74 3.59
N GLY A 67 -8.47 1.19 2.99
CA GLY A 67 -8.49 1.58 1.58
C GLY A 67 -7.37 2.52 1.18
N ALA A 68 -7.32 2.78 -0.12
CA ALA A 68 -6.69 3.98 -0.67
C ALA A 68 -7.75 5.08 -0.79
N PHE A 69 -7.37 6.30 -0.47
CA PHE A 69 -8.21 7.49 -0.51
C PHE A 69 -7.46 8.63 -1.18
N LEU A 70 -8.17 9.43 -1.95
CA LEU A 70 -7.68 10.70 -2.49
C LEU A 70 -8.42 11.84 -1.83
N ARG A 71 -7.70 12.91 -1.52
CA ARG A 71 -8.28 14.15 -1.01
C ARG A 71 -7.74 15.32 -1.83
N PRO A 72 -8.57 16.28 -2.26
CA PRO A 72 -8.06 17.48 -2.92
C PRO A 72 -7.06 18.23 -2.03
N GLU A 73 -5.94 18.68 -2.59
CA GLU A 73 -4.89 19.42 -1.84
C GLU A 73 -5.44 20.66 -1.12
N GLY A 74 -6.37 21.38 -1.75
CA GLY A 74 -7.04 22.55 -1.17
C GLY A 74 -8.01 22.25 -0.02
N GLY A 75 -8.14 20.98 0.39
CA GLY A 75 -9.13 20.51 1.33
C GLY A 75 -10.46 20.16 0.65
N GLY A 76 -11.13 19.12 1.15
CA GLY A 76 -12.35 18.60 0.56
C GLY A 76 -12.69 17.21 1.09
N PRO A 77 -13.80 16.61 0.61
CA PRO A 77 -14.15 15.25 0.96
C PRO A 77 -13.12 14.27 0.39
N GLU A 78 -12.84 13.22 1.15
CA GLU A 78 -12.05 12.10 0.67
C GLU A 78 -12.87 11.22 -0.28
N VAL A 79 -12.22 10.75 -1.35
CA VAL A 79 -12.77 9.76 -2.25
C VAL A 79 -12.04 8.44 -2.04
N ARG A 80 -12.77 7.42 -1.57
CA ARG A 80 -12.25 6.06 -1.41
C ARG A 80 -12.18 5.35 -2.76
N MET A 81 -11.04 4.73 -3.05
CA MET A 81 -10.86 3.94 -4.25
C MET A 81 -11.69 2.66 -4.17
N SER A 82 -12.46 2.37 -5.22
CA SER A 82 -13.40 1.26 -5.29
C SER A 82 -12.85 0.04 -6.03
N VAL A 83 -11.97 0.25 -7.01
CA VAL A 83 -11.42 -0.81 -7.86
C VAL A 83 -9.93 -0.97 -7.58
N TYR A 84 -9.55 -2.17 -7.14
CA TYR A 84 -8.16 -2.53 -6.83
C TYR A 84 -7.69 -3.66 -7.74
N VAL A 85 -6.70 -3.35 -8.56
CA VAL A 85 -6.05 -4.27 -9.51
C VAL A 85 -5.08 -5.19 -8.77
N ASP A 86 -4.27 -4.64 -7.85
CA ASP A 86 -3.33 -5.39 -7.03
C ASP A 86 -3.44 -4.95 -5.56
N ASN A 87 -3.26 -5.90 -4.63
CA ASN A 87 -3.36 -5.69 -3.19
C ASN A 87 -2.48 -6.71 -2.45
N THR A 88 -1.21 -6.37 -2.31
CA THR A 88 -0.20 -7.13 -1.57
C THR A 88 0.39 -6.26 -0.47
N ASN A 89 1.28 -6.84 0.35
CA ASN A 89 2.00 -6.04 1.35
C ASN A 89 2.93 -5.02 0.70
N GLY A 90 3.51 -5.35 -0.47
CA GLY A 90 4.52 -4.53 -1.13
C GLY A 90 3.98 -3.60 -2.22
N ASN A 91 2.81 -3.91 -2.76
CA ASN A 91 2.21 -3.19 -3.87
C ASN A 91 0.70 -3.09 -3.71
N LEU A 92 0.18 -1.89 -3.93
CA LEU A 92 -1.24 -1.61 -3.99
C LEU A 92 -1.53 -0.84 -5.27
N THR A 93 -2.28 -1.43 -6.20
CA THR A 93 -2.65 -0.80 -7.46
C THR A 93 -4.16 -0.63 -7.52
N PHE A 94 -4.64 0.59 -7.77
CA PHE A 94 -6.07 0.91 -7.82
C PHE A 94 -6.40 1.85 -8.97
N LEU A 95 -7.64 1.80 -9.43
CA LEU A 95 -8.13 2.65 -10.50
C LEU A 95 -8.49 4.03 -9.94
N ILE A 96 -7.97 5.09 -10.55
CA ILE A 96 -8.41 6.45 -10.25
C ILE A 96 -9.75 6.69 -10.94
N PRO A 97 -10.79 7.16 -10.23
CA PRO A 97 -12.05 7.55 -10.85
C PRO A 97 -11.85 8.64 -11.92
N ALA A 98 -12.62 8.59 -13.01
CA ALA A 98 -12.45 9.49 -14.15
C ALA A 98 -12.87 10.95 -13.86
N ASP A 99 -13.61 11.17 -12.78
CA ASP A 99 -14.11 12.48 -12.32
C ASP A 99 -13.15 13.16 -11.32
N ILE A 100 -12.06 12.51 -10.92
CA ILE A 100 -11.03 13.13 -10.08
C ILE A 100 -10.22 14.13 -10.90
N SER A 101 -10.06 15.34 -10.37
CA SER A 101 -9.32 16.41 -11.04
C SER A 101 -8.52 17.27 -10.06
N GLY A 102 -7.43 17.86 -10.54
CA GLY A 102 -6.54 18.74 -9.79
C GLY A 102 -5.64 18.01 -8.80
N PRO A 103 -4.73 18.72 -8.11
CA PRO A 103 -3.78 18.10 -7.19
C PRO A 103 -4.45 17.32 -6.04
N GLN A 104 -3.93 16.11 -5.75
CA GLN A 104 -4.51 15.20 -4.74
C GLN A 104 -3.48 14.77 -3.69
N GLU A 105 -3.88 14.73 -2.43
CA GLU A 105 -3.21 13.97 -1.38
C GLU A 105 -3.62 12.50 -1.45
N LEU A 106 -2.64 11.59 -1.47
CA LEU A 106 -2.88 10.15 -1.36
C LEU A 106 -2.78 9.70 0.09
N ILE A 107 -3.79 8.94 0.53
CA ILE A 107 -3.89 8.41 1.89
C ILE A 107 -4.14 6.90 1.81
N ILE A 108 -3.35 6.11 2.54
CA ILE A 108 -3.54 4.66 2.68
C ILE A 108 -3.92 4.34 4.12
N ARG A 109 -5.04 3.64 4.33
CA ARG A 109 -5.47 3.14 5.64
C ARG A 109 -5.48 1.62 5.66
N ALA A 110 -4.79 1.04 6.64
CA ALA A 110 -4.70 -0.40 6.86
C ALA A 110 -4.88 -0.72 8.34
N LYS A 111 -5.39 -1.92 8.65
CA LYS A 111 -5.50 -2.40 10.03
C LYS A 111 -4.40 -3.40 10.38
N PHE A 112 -3.80 -3.22 11.56
CA PHE A 112 -2.86 -4.17 12.16
C PHE A 112 -3.47 -4.71 13.44
N GLY A 113 -4.10 -5.88 13.35
CA GLY A 113 -5.04 -6.35 14.38
C GLY A 113 -6.30 -5.47 14.36
N GLU A 114 -6.67 -4.92 15.51
CA GLU A 114 -7.82 -4.00 15.63
C GLU A 114 -7.43 -2.53 15.40
N ASN A 115 -6.15 -2.22 15.30
CA ASN A 115 -5.67 -0.85 15.19
C ASN A 115 -5.70 -0.37 13.74
N LEU A 116 -6.55 0.61 13.45
CA LEU A 116 -6.52 1.35 12.19
C LEU A 116 -5.34 2.30 12.18
N ARG A 117 -4.54 2.25 11.12
CA ARG A 117 -3.38 3.11 10.91
C ARG A 117 -3.45 3.73 9.52
N GLU A 118 -2.94 4.94 9.43
CA GLU A 118 -2.97 5.76 8.22
C GLU A 118 -1.57 6.23 7.88
N SER A 119 -1.26 6.25 6.59
CA SER A 119 -0.11 6.96 6.05
C SER A 119 -0.51 7.81 4.87
N LYS A 120 0.11 8.99 4.79
CA LYS A 120 -0.06 9.93 3.69
C LYS A 120 1.17 9.92 2.82
N HIS A 121 0.98 9.95 1.51
CA HIS A 121 2.10 10.17 0.60
C HIS A 121 2.65 11.58 0.84
N GLN A 122 3.97 11.71 0.88
CA GLN A 122 4.63 12.97 1.24
C GLN A 122 4.51 14.02 0.14
N THR A 123 4.38 13.58 -1.12
CA THR A 123 4.22 14.44 -2.29
C THR A 123 2.76 14.49 -2.72
N VAL A 124 2.28 15.66 -3.09
CA VAL A 124 0.96 15.82 -3.72
C VAL A 124 1.01 15.21 -5.12
N LEU A 125 0.00 14.40 -5.46
CA LEU A 125 -0.12 13.82 -6.78
C LEU A 125 -0.63 14.88 -7.77
N ILE A 126 0.09 15.05 -8.87
CA ILE A 126 -0.26 15.99 -9.93
C ILE A 126 -1.02 15.26 -11.04
N GLN A 127 -2.10 15.86 -11.52
CA GLN A 127 -2.87 15.32 -12.63
C GLN A 127 -2.12 15.50 -13.95
N GLU A 128 -2.06 14.43 -14.75
CA GLU A 128 -1.59 14.41 -16.14
C GLU A 128 -2.70 14.06 -17.13
#